data_AF-A0A5D3FAK1-F1
#
_entry.id   AF-A0A5D3FAK1-F1
#
_cell.length_a   1.000
_cell.length_b   1.000
_cell.length_c   1.000
_cell.angle_alpha   90.00
_cell.angle_beta   90.00
_cell.angle_gamma   90.00
#
_symmetry.space_group_name_H-M   'P 1'
#
loop_
_entity.id
_entity.type
_entity.pdbx_description
1 polymer ?
#
loop_
_entity_poly.entity_id
_entity_poly.type
_entity_poly.pdbx_seq_one_letter_code
_entity_poly.pdbx_strand_id
1 'polypeptide(L)' 'MFEQPPCPDGHGEECPERACVECGSAVLVGSVVTAPVTGPPPAASALPEAPGPADRRAATVRAVA' A
#
# COMPACT_ATOMS: atom_id res chain seq x y z
N MET A 1 -9.84 -0.67 -20.23
CA MET A 1 -9.94 0.81 -20.28
C MET A 1 -9.79 1.33 -18.86
N PHE A 2 -9.26 2.54 -18.67
CA PHE A 2 -9.15 3.14 -17.33
C PHE A 2 -10.10 4.32 -17.22
N GLU A 3 -10.87 4.36 -16.15
CA GLU A 3 -11.76 5.46 -15.81
C GLU A 3 -11.29 6.17 -14.54
N GLN A 4 -11.75 7.39 -14.34
CA GLN A 4 -11.53 8.11 -13.09
C GLN A 4 -12.76 7.91 -12.19
N PRO A 5 -12.62 7.19 -11.06
CA PRO A 5 -13.74 7.02 -10.14
C PRO A 5 -14.04 8.32 -9.37
N PRO A 6 -15.21 8.41 -8.70
CA PRO A 6 -15.53 9.54 -7.83
C PRO A 6 -14.48 9.70 -6.72
N CYS A 7 -13.83 10.86 -6.65
CA CYS A 7 -12.79 11.17 -5.67
C CYS A 7 -13.30 12.23 -4.68
N PRO A 8 -13.41 11.94 -3.37
CA PRO A 8 -13.89 12.88 -2.36
C PRO A 8 -12.87 13.96 -1.99
N ASP A 9 -11.62 13.82 -2.43
CA ASP A 9 -10.51 14.72 -2.05
C ASP A 9 -10.55 16.08 -2.79
N GLY A 10 -11.49 16.26 -3.73
CA GLY A 10 -11.73 17.55 -4.38
C GLY A 10 -10.82 17.87 -5.57
N HIS A 11 -10.12 16.88 -6.12
CA HIS A 11 -9.22 17.06 -7.27
C HIS A 11 -9.94 17.24 -8.61
N GLY A 12 -11.26 17.02 -8.67
CA GLY A 12 -12.03 17.14 -9.92
C GLY A 12 -11.43 16.30 -11.04
N GLU A 13 -11.34 16.86 -12.25
CA GLU A 13 -10.76 16.22 -13.44
C GLU A 13 -9.23 16.01 -13.38
N GLU A 14 -8.55 16.65 -12.43
CA GLU A 14 -7.09 16.50 -12.22
C GLU A 14 -6.75 15.39 -11.21
N CYS A 15 -7.73 14.61 -10.76
CA CYS A 15 -7.48 13.47 -9.88
C CYS A 15 -6.51 12.49 -10.55
N PRO A 16 -5.39 12.11 -9.91
CA PRO A 16 -4.44 11.18 -10.50
C PRO A 16 -4.92 9.72 -10.49
N GLU A 17 -6.01 9.42 -9.79
CA GLU A 17 -6.55 8.07 -9.64
C GLU A 17 -7.18 7.55 -10.94
N ARG A 18 -6.80 6.34 -11.35
CA ARG A 18 -7.38 5.64 -12.49
C ARG A 18 -7.67 4.19 -12.13
N ALA A 19 -8.90 3.73 -12.37
CA ALA A 19 -9.34 2.36 -12.14
C ALA A 19 -9.59 1.61 -13.46
N CYS A 20 -9.10 0.37 -13.56
CA CYS A 20 -9.35 -0.47 -14.73
C CYS A 20 -10.80 -0.98 -14.69
N VAL A 21 -11.58 -0.68 -15.74
CA VAL A 21 -13.00 -1.06 -15.81
C VAL A 21 -13.23 -2.58 -15.95
N GLU A 22 -12.19 -3.33 -16.30
CA GLU A 22 -12.28 -4.78 -16.52
C GLU A 22 -11.95 -5.57 -15.24
N CYS A 23 -10.92 -5.15 -14.50
CA CYS A 23 -10.38 -5.92 -13.37
C CYS A 23 -10.37 -5.18 -12.03
N GLY A 24 -10.70 -3.89 -12.00
CA GLY A 24 -10.76 -3.09 -10.78
C GLY A 24 -9.41 -2.63 -10.22
N SER A 25 -8.28 -2.96 -10.86
CA SER A 25 -6.97 -2.47 -10.44
C SER A 25 -6.88 -0.94 -10.53
N ALA A 26 -6.37 -0.30 -9.48
CA ALA A 26 -6.15 1.14 -9.42
C ALA A 26 -4.67 1.51 -9.62
N VAL A 27 -4.42 2.59 -10.35
CA VAL A 27 -3.09 3.18 -10.59
C VAL A 27 -3.14 4.70 -10.46
N LEU A 28 -2.00 5.32 -10.12
CA LEU A 28 -1.84 6.77 -10.11
C LEU A 28 -1.09 7.21 -11.36
N VAL A 29 -1.66 8.16 -12.11
CA VAL A 29 -1.07 8.69 -13.34
C VAL A 29 -0.88 10.21 -13.19
N GLY A 30 0.36 10.67 -13.35
CA GLY A 30 0.73 12.09 -13.19
C GLY A 30 1.61 12.34 -11.97
N SER A 31 1.93 13.62 -11.73
CA SER A 31 2.69 14.07 -10.56
C SER A 31 1.76 14.24 -9.36
N VAL A 32 1.93 13.41 -8.33
CA VAL A 32 1.30 13.64 -7.02
C VAL A 32 2.00 14.81 -6.34
N VAL A 33 1.30 15.92 -6.18
CA VAL A 33 1.80 17.01 -5.34
C VAL A 33 1.55 16.59 -3.90
N THR A 34 2.59 16.08 -3.25
CA THR A 34 2.53 15.78 -1.82
C THR A 34 2.44 17.10 -1.07
N ALA A 35 1.25 17.47 -0.62
CA ALA A 35 1.09 18.66 0.22
C ALA A 35 1.91 18.50 1.50
N PRO A 36 2.54 19.57 2.01
CA PRO A 36 3.23 19.51 3.29
C PRO A 36 2.22 19.19 4.39
N VAL A 37 2.44 18.09 5.09
CA VAL A 37 1.65 17.74 6.27
C VAL A 37 1.89 18.81 7.34
N THR A 38 0.89 19.69 7.52
CA THR A 38 0.94 20.75 8.52
C THR A 38 0.20 20.26 9.74
N GLY A 39 0.84 19.38 10.51
CA GLY A 39 0.26 18.80 11.72
C GLY A 39 1.34 18.13 12.56
N PRO A 40 1.14 17.99 13.88
CA PRO A 40 2.02 17.16 14.69
C PRO A 40 2.00 15.74 14.12
N PRO A 41 3.14 15.01 14.14
CA PRO A 41 3.16 13.63 13.67
C PRO A 41 2.06 12.85 14.40
N PRO A 42 1.38 11.90 13.73
CA PRO A 42 0.46 11.04 14.46
C PRO A 42 1.26 10.45 15.62
N ALA A 43 0.72 10.58 16.84
CA ALA A 43 1.32 9.95 18.01
C ALA A 43 1.54 8.50 17.61
N ALA A 44 2.80 8.08 17.53
CA ALA A 44 3.17 6.78 17.01
C ALA A 44 2.43 5.74 17.82
N SER A 45 1.26 5.31 17.33
CA SER A 45 0.63 4.11 17.78
C SER A 45 1.58 3.06 17.25
N ALA A 46 2.50 2.65 18.11
CA ALA A 46 3.49 1.64 17.83
C ALA A 46 2.76 0.53 17.07
N LEU A 47 3.09 0.37 15.80
CA LEU A 47 2.78 -0.87 15.12
C LEU A 47 3.30 -1.96 16.07
N PRO A 48 2.50 -3.00 16.41
CA PRO A 48 3.07 -4.12 17.13
C PRO A 48 4.28 -4.56 16.31
N GLU A 49 5.47 -4.53 16.92
CA GLU A 49 6.69 -4.97 16.25
C GLU A 49 6.39 -6.35 15.69
N ALA A 50 6.47 -6.47 14.36
CA ALA A 50 6.23 -7.75 13.71
C ALA A 50 7.12 -8.78 14.42
N PRO A 51 6.58 -9.94 14.85
CA PRO A 51 7.41 -10.96 15.46
C PRO A 51 8.56 -11.22 14.50
N GLY A 52 9.80 -11.06 14.99
CA GLY A 52 11.01 -11.24 14.21
C GLY A 52 11.01 -12.59 13.47
N PRO A 53 11.87 -12.78 12.46
CA PRO A 53 11.87 -13.99 11.64
C PRO A 53 12.09 -15.21 12.53
N ALA A 54 10.99 -15.88 12.91
CA ALA A 54 11.02 -17.12 13.64
C ALA A 54 11.66 -18.18 12.72
N ASP A 55 12.90 -18.48 13.06
CA ASP A 55 13.65 -19.70 12.81
C ASP A 55 13.08 -20.63 11.71
N ARG A 56 13.45 -20.34 10.46
CA ARG A 56 13.25 -21.27 9.34
C ARG A 56 14.42 -22.24 9.17
N ARG A 57 15.09 -22.66 10.25
CA ARG A 57 16.25 -23.56 10.15
C ARG A 57 16.01 -24.97 10.71
N ALA A 58 15.92 -25.88 9.74
CA ALA A 58 16.37 -27.28 9.79
C ALA A 58 15.41 -28.35 10.37
N ALA A 59 14.33 -28.63 9.64
CA ALA A 59 13.84 -30.02 9.53
C ALA A 59 14.64 -30.74 8.43
N THR A 60 15.91 -31.08 8.70
CA THR A 60 16.68 -31.99 7.83
C THR A 60 16.29 -33.43 8.15
N VAL A 61 15.83 -34.14 7.11
CA VAL A 61 15.46 -35.56 7.09
C VAL A 61 16.53 -36.42 7.77
N ARG A 62 16.15 -37.29 8.71
CA ARG A 62 17.07 -38.32 9.27
C ARG A 62 16.92 -39.60 8.46
N ALA A 63 17.95 -39.96 7.72
CA ALA A 63 18.08 -41.29 7.11
C ALA A 63 18.38 -42.34 8.19
N VAL A 64 17.86 -43.57 8.01
CA VAL A 64 18.27 -44.76 8.75
C VAL A 64 18.55 -45.88 7.76
N ALA A 65 19.70 -46.53 7.96
CA ALA A 65 20.28 -47.62 7.17
C ALA A 65 19.71 -48.99 7.55
#